data_AF-A0A1C6EZL3-F1
#
_entry.id   AF-A0A1C6EZL3-F1
#
_cell.length_a   1.000
_cell.length_b   1.000
_cell.length_c   1.000
_cell.angle_alpha   90.00
_cell.angle_beta   90.00
_cell.angle_gamma   90.00
#
_symmetry.space_group_name_H-M   'P 1'
#
loop_
_entity.id
_entity.type
_entity.pdbx_description
1 polymer ?
#
loop_
_entity_poly.entity_id
_entity_poly.type
_entity_poly.pdbx_seq_one_letter_code
_entity_poly.pdbx_strand_id
1 'polypeptide(L)'
;MTDSRIYDSRDPRCKTPYGAVSAGTRVTFTLRPPRTGGFSRARLLARFEFRDNEVQELPMPWSGLDGSRDRFTCTLDTGDYLGLVWYSFRLEGLGDRSLELGEYQLTVYDGTQAVPPWFGEGVTYQIFPDRFRRTGVPDPAGMVGGRWVHAGWDEEPEWRPDGRGEIRNRDFFGGSLAGVLEKLDYLKELGVDTLYFCPVFEGAENHRYGTGDYEKIDPMLGTEESFRALCAAAHARGMRVLLDGVFNHQGYVSKYFNGDGSYPAVGASQSQTSPYYRWYHFTHWPDKYDAWWGIYSLPAVNESEPGYMDYIIRAPDSIVRRWLRAGADGWRLDVADELPDDFIHALRAAVRETKPEAVVIGEVWEDGSNKIAYSVRRKHLLGGYLDGLMNYPFRSAVLDWLLGGDACRFQQEMETLRENYPPAAFHSAMNALGTHDTVRILTLLGVGSECRDHGRDWRAARRLSPEERALGLARLKLAALVLYAFPGSPTVYYGDEAGMEGFEDPFNRRTFPWGREDRALTGWFRALGRARHRFAALRKGDIRYVRAAGPVLAFTRTWEDETVLCAANAGPAPAELELPGGETRTLGPWEGRLLRLEACQAAEDVLSERGF
;
A
#
# COMPACT_ATOMS: atom_id res chain seq x y z
N MET A 1 -36.64 -8.69 0.10
CA MET A 1 -35.31 -8.99 -0.48
C MET A 1 -35.41 -8.82 -1.98
N THR A 2 -34.96 -7.67 -2.49
CA THR A 2 -34.87 -7.37 -3.93
C THR A 2 -33.83 -8.30 -4.56
N ASP A 3 -34.19 -8.98 -5.64
CA ASP A 3 -33.41 -10.03 -6.32
C ASP A 3 -32.00 -9.54 -6.69
N SER A 4 -30.97 -10.22 -6.18
CA SER A 4 -29.55 -9.89 -6.35
C SER A 4 -29.00 -10.14 -7.75
N ARG A 5 -29.81 -10.21 -8.81
CA ARG A 5 -29.32 -10.50 -10.17
C ARG A 5 -30.01 -9.75 -11.32
N ILE A 6 -30.64 -8.60 -11.08
CA ILE A 6 -31.03 -7.72 -12.21
C ILE A 6 -29.78 -7.13 -12.86
N TYR A 7 -28.82 -6.71 -12.05
CA TYR A 7 -27.53 -6.21 -12.51
C TYR A 7 -26.47 -6.56 -11.48
N ASP A 8 -25.31 -7.00 -11.96
CA ASP A 8 -24.11 -7.26 -11.18
C ASP A 8 -22.93 -6.80 -12.04
N SER A 9 -22.26 -5.72 -11.65
CA SER A 9 -21.17 -5.12 -12.42
C SER A 9 -19.94 -6.03 -12.54
N ARG A 10 -19.88 -7.11 -11.74
CA ARG A 10 -18.83 -8.14 -11.76
C ARG A 10 -19.20 -9.33 -12.64
N ASP A 11 -20.45 -9.43 -13.08
CA ASP A 11 -20.91 -10.43 -14.05
C ASP A 11 -20.67 -9.92 -15.48
N PRO A 12 -19.85 -10.60 -16.31
CA PRO A 12 -19.59 -10.18 -17.68
C PRO A 12 -20.86 -10.16 -18.56
N ARG A 13 -21.94 -10.82 -18.15
CA ARG A 13 -23.25 -10.73 -18.83
C ARG A 13 -23.96 -9.40 -18.59
N CYS A 14 -23.55 -8.64 -17.58
CA CYS A 14 -24.16 -7.37 -17.17
C CYS A 14 -23.28 -6.18 -17.54
N LYS A 15 -21.95 -6.29 -17.46
CA LYS A 15 -21.01 -5.21 -17.81
C LYS A 15 -19.83 -5.75 -18.61
N THR A 16 -19.47 -5.10 -19.70
CA THR A 16 -18.26 -5.44 -20.49
C THR A 16 -17.60 -4.18 -21.06
N PRO A 17 -16.28 -4.00 -20.90
CA PRO A 17 -15.35 -4.83 -20.13
C PRO A 17 -15.55 -4.73 -18.61
N TYR A 18 -14.99 -5.68 -17.85
CA TYR A 18 -14.98 -5.68 -16.39
C TYR A 18 -14.07 -4.58 -15.83
N GLY A 19 -14.42 -4.04 -14.66
CA GLY A 19 -13.58 -3.09 -13.91
C GLY A 19 -13.46 -1.68 -14.51
N ALA A 20 -12.40 -0.97 -14.14
CA ALA A 20 -12.03 0.33 -14.68
C ALA A 20 -11.61 0.22 -16.16
N VAL A 21 -11.81 1.29 -16.93
CA VAL A 21 -11.55 1.27 -18.38
C VAL A 21 -10.68 2.44 -18.81
N SER A 22 -9.89 2.25 -19.88
CA SER A 22 -9.16 3.37 -20.47
C SER A 22 -10.13 4.32 -21.19
N ALA A 23 -9.80 5.61 -21.24
CA ALA A 23 -10.49 6.56 -22.10
C ALA A 23 -10.60 6.02 -23.55
N GLY A 24 -11.74 6.26 -24.19
CA GLY A 24 -12.09 5.80 -25.53
C GLY A 24 -12.70 4.39 -25.54
N THR A 25 -12.81 3.74 -24.38
CA THR A 25 -13.47 2.43 -24.26
C THR A 25 -14.98 2.59 -24.35
N ARG A 26 -15.61 1.72 -25.15
CA ARG A 26 -17.06 1.55 -25.18
C ARG A 26 -17.45 0.50 -24.13
N VAL A 27 -18.25 0.91 -23.16
CA VAL A 27 -18.70 0.05 -22.05
C VAL A 27 -20.15 -0.36 -22.29
N THR A 28 -20.39 -1.66 -22.44
CA THR A 28 -21.72 -2.22 -22.60
C THR A 28 -22.33 -2.57 -21.24
N PHE A 29 -23.55 -2.11 -21.00
CA PHE A 29 -24.34 -2.40 -19.81
C PHE A 29 -25.59 -3.18 -20.20
N THR A 30 -25.90 -4.24 -19.46
CA THR A 30 -27.08 -5.09 -19.67
C THR A 30 -27.80 -5.37 -18.35
N LEU A 31 -29.08 -4.98 -18.28
CA LEU A 31 -29.99 -5.36 -17.20
C LEU A 31 -30.68 -6.67 -17.56
N ARG A 32 -30.84 -7.54 -16.56
CA ARG A 32 -31.41 -8.89 -16.69
C ARG A 32 -32.57 -9.11 -15.70
N PRO A 33 -33.62 -8.28 -15.67
CA PRO A 33 -34.73 -8.48 -14.74
C PRO A 33 -35.49 -9.78 -15.05
N PRO A 34 -36.08 -10.44 -14.03
CA PRO A 34 -37.02 -11.53 -14.29
C PRO A 34 -38.16 -11.04 -15.19
N ARG A 35 -38.54 -11.85 -16.19
CA ARG A 35 -39.62 -11.48 -17.12
C ARG A 35 -40.98 -11.29 -16.43
N THR A 36 -41.19 -12.01 -15.33
CA THR A 36 -42.34 -11.81 -14.43
C THR A 36 -42.38 -10.41 -13.79
N GLY A 37 -41.26 -9.68 -13.82
CA GLY A 37 -41.17 -8.28 -13.39
C GLY A 37 -41.92 -7.31 -14.31
N GLY A 38 -42.18 -7.68 -15.58
CA GLY A 38 -43.03 -6.90 -16.48
C GLY A 38 -42.51 -5.50 -16.81
N PHE A 39 -41.19 -5.32 -16.88
CA PHE A 39 -40.56 -4.06 -17.28
C PHE A 39 -40.60 -3.91 -18.80
N SER A 40 -40.83 -2.68 -19.27
CA SER A 40 -40.97 -2.35 -20.70
C SER A 40 -39.96 -1.31 -21.18
N ARG A 41 -39.37 -0.54 -20.26
CA ARG A 41 -38.35 0.46 -20.56
C ARG A 41 -37.22 0.38 -19.54
N ALA A 42 -36.03 0.67 -20.01
CA ALA A 42 -34.86 0.84 -19.19
C ALA A 42 -34.05 2.06 -19.63
N ARG A 43 -33.39 2.70 -18.68
CA ARG A 43 -32.50 3.85 -18.86
C ARG A 43 -31.24 3.65 -18.03
N LEU A 44 -30.10 4.02 -18.59
CA LEU A 44 -28.85 4.24 -17.87
C LEU A 44 -28.72 5.75 -17.63
N LEU A 45 -28.49 6.15 -16.40
CA LEU A 45 -28.09 7.51 -16.05
C LEU A 45 -26.61 7.47 -15.72
N ALA A 46 -25.78 8.24 -16.43
CA ALA A 46 -24.33 8.30 -16.23
C ALA A 46 -23.92 9.74 -15.91
N ARG A 47 -23.46 9.98 -14.68
CA ARG A 47 -22.99 11.27 -14.17
C ARG A 47 -21.46 11.36 -14.23
N PHE A 48 -20.96 12.30 -15.01
CA PHE A 48 -19.52 12.54 -15.20
C PHE A 48 -19.03 13.57 -14.18
N GLU A 49 -18.46 13.10 -13.06
CA GLU A 49 -18.11 13.96 -11.91
C GLU A 49 -17.18 15.12 -12.28
N PHE A 50 -16.15 14.88 -13.09
CA PHE A 50 -15.14 15.90 -13.46
C PHE A 50 -15.52 16.73 -14.68
N ARG A 51 -16.72 16.53 -15.22
CA ARG A 51 -17.30 17.36 -16.28
C ARG A 51 -18.52 18.09 -15.74
N ASP A 52 -18.30 18.88 -14.69
CA ASP A 52 -19.33 19.65 -13.99
C ASP A 52 -20.58 18.83 -13.58
N ASN A 53 -20.38 17.56 -13.25
CA ASN A 53 -21.47 16.60 -12.98
C ASN A 53 -22.49 16.47 -14.11
N GLU A 54 -22.08 16.60 -15.38
CA GLU A 54 -22.91 16.34 -16.55
C GLU A 54 -23.57 14.96 -16.42
N VAL A 55 -24.89 14.88 -16.61
CA VAL A 55 -25.64 13.62 -16.62
C VAL A 55 -26.07 13.29 -18.05
N GLN A 56 -25.67 12.12 -18.53
CA GLN A 56 -26.16 11.54 -19.77
C GLN A 56 -27.20 10.46 -19.46
N GLU A 57 -28.38 10.57 -20.06
CA GLU A 57 -29.41 9.54 -19.99
C GLU A 57 -29.43 8.75 -21.30
N LEU A 58 -29.16 7.45 -21.24
CA LEU A 58 -29.10 6.57 -22.40
C LEU A 58 -30.28 5.59 -22.38
N PRO A 59 -31.04 5.48 -23.49
CA PRO A 59 -32.05 4.44 -23.63
C PRO A 59 -31.39 3.07 -23.67
N MET A 60 -31.92 2.14 -22.87
CA MET A 60 -31.55 0.72 -22.90
C MET A 60 -32.69 -0.05 -23.59
N PRO A 61 -32.68 -0.19 -24.93
CA PRO A 61 -33.70 -0.97 -25.62
C PRO A 61 -33.69 -2.43 -25.16
N TRP A 62 -34.86 -3.07 -25.22
CA TRP A 62 -34.97 -4.51 -25.04
C TRP A 62 -34.16 -5.22 -26.14
N SER A 63 -33.25 -6.10 -25.74
CA SER A 63 -32.26 -6.75 -26.61
C SER A 63 -32.43 -8.27 -26.70
N GLY A 64 -33.44 -8.83 -26.04
CA GLY A 64 -33.78 -10.25 -26.12
C GLY A 64 -34.08 -10.89 -24.77
N LEU A 65 -34.00 -12.21 -24.74
CA LEU A 65 -34.17 -13.02 -23.53
C LEU A 65 -32.84 -13.67 -23.13
N ASP A 66 -32.70 -13.91 -21.83
CA ASP A 66 -31.69 -14.79 -21.24
C ASP A 66 -32.40 -15.77 -20.29
N GLY A 67 -32.81 -16.91 -20.84
CA GLY A 67 -33.70 -17.84 -20.15
C GLY A 67 -35.03 -17.18 -19.78
N SER A 68 -35.32 -17.08 -18.49
CA SER A 68 -36.54 -16.46 -17.94
C SER A 68 -36.40 -14.96 -17.64
N ARG A 69 -35.32 -14.31 -18.10
CA ARG A 69 -35.03 -12.89 -17.86
C ARG A 69 -35.11 -12.10 -19.16
N ASP A 70 -35.67 -10.90 -19.09
CA ASP A 70 -35.57 -9.92 -20.17
C ASP A 70 -34.17 -9.30 -20.19
N ARG A 71 -33.70 -8.86 -21.35
CA ARG A 71 -32.44 -8.13 -21.49
C ARG A 71 -32.72 -6.71 -21.98
N PHE A 72 -32.13 -5.73 -21.30
CA PHE A 72 -32.08 -4.35 -21.76
C PHE A 72 -30.63 -3.94 -21.84
N THR A 73 -30.17 -3.47 -23.01
CA THR A 73 -28.74 -3.23 -23.24
C THR A 73 -28.52 -1.84 -23.82
N CYS A 74 -27.51 -1.13 -23.32
CA CYS A 74 -26.95 0.06 -23.97
C CYS A 74 -25.42 0.03 -23.95
N THR A 75 -24.80 1.01 -24.60
CA THR A 75 -23.35 1.21 -24.56
C THR A 75 -23.06 2.66 -24.29
N LEU A 76 -22.22 2.92 -23.31
CA LEU A 76 -21.64 4.23 -23.03
C LEU A 76 -20.28 4.32 -23.72
N ASP A 77 -20.07 5.36 -24.52
CA ASP A 77 -18.76 5.68 -25.07
C ASP A 77 -18.07 6.66 -24.12
N THR A 78 -16.91 6.29 -23.59
CA THR A 78 -16.19 7.14 -22.64
C THR A 78 -15.45 8.30 -23.33
N GLY A 79 -15.25 8.27 -24.64
CA GLY A 79 -14.59 9.35 -25.39
C GLY A 79 -13.21 9.69 -24.81
N ASP A 80 -12.91 10.98 -24.67
CA ASP A 80 -11.68 11.48 -24.05
C ASP A 80 -11.80 11.72 -22.53
N TYR A 81 -12.90 11.27 -21.90
CA TYR A 81 -13.14 11.55 -20.49
C TYR A 81 -12.12 10.83 -19.60
N LEU A 82 -11.60 11.55 -18.61
CA LEU A 82 -10.77 11.03 -17.53
C LEU A 82 -11.44 11.39 -16.20
N GLY A 83 -11.70 10.38 -15.37
CA GLY A 83 -12.39 10.60 -14.10
C GLY A 83 -13.36 9.51 -13.71
N LEU A 84 -14.26 9.86 -12.79
CA LEU A 84 -15.30 8.97 -12.30
C LEU A 84 -16.60 9.22 -13.07
N VAL A 85 -17.18 8.14 -13.58
CA VAL A 85 -18.57 8.11 -14.04
C VAL A 85 -19.37 7.35 -12.99
N TRP A 86 -20.32 8.04 -12.38
CA TRP A 86 -21.26 7.41 -11.47
C TRP A 86 -22.52 7.06 -12.23
N TYR A 87 -22.93 5.80 -12.20
CA TYR A 87 -24.04 5.34 -13.01
C TYR A 87 -25.11 4.60 -12.22
N SER A 88 -26.35 4.78 -12.66
CA SER A 88 -27.53 4.14 -12.11
C SER A 88 -28.47 3.72 -13.23
N PHE A 89 -29.45 2.89 -12.91
CA PHE A 89 -30.43 2.41 -13.87
C PHE A 89 -31.85 2.70 -13.38
N ARG A 90 -32.74 3.02 -14.32
CA ARG A 90 -34.18 3.08 -14.09
C ARG A 90 -34.89 2.09 -14.99
N LEU A 91 -35.71 1.23 -14.40
CA LEU A 91 -36.59 0.26 -15.06
C LEU A 91 -38.04 0.66 -14.86
N GLU A 92 -38.82 0.77 -15.93
CA GLU A 92 -40.24 1.16 -15.88
C GLU A 92 -41.11 0.03 -16.45
N GLY A 93 -42.13 -0.36 -15.69
CA GLY A 93 -43.12 -1.37 -16.06
C GLY A 93 -44.47 -0.77 -16.44
N LEU A 94 -45.49 -1.63 -16.57
CA LEU A 94 -46.87 -1.18 -16.75
C LEU A 94 -47.41 -0.52 -15.46
N GLY A 95 -48.18 0.56 -15.60
CA GLY A 95 -48.70 1.36 -14.48
C GLY A 95 -47.61 2.24 -13.84
N ASP A 96 -47.70 2.48 -12.53
CA ASP A 96 -46.73 3.29 -11.77
C ASP A 96 -45.50 2.50 -11.30
N ARG A 97 -45.21 1.34 -11.92
CA ARG A 97 -44.09 0.48 -11.50
C ARG A 97 -42.77 1.06 -12.02
N SER A 98 -41.92 1.46 -11.09
CA SER A 98 -40.54 1.86 -11.36
C SER A 98 -39.58 1.16 -10.39
N LEU A 99 -38.36 0.89 -10.85
CA LEU A 99 -37.26 0.38 -10.04
C LEU A 99 -35.98 1.13 -10.40
N GLU A 100 -35.29 1.64 -9.38
CA GLU A 100 -33.96 2.24 -9.53
C GLU A 100 -32.89 1.30 -8.95
N LEU A 101 -31.75 1.23 -9.63
CA LEU A 101 -30.58 0.42 -9.25
C LEU A 101 -29.32 1.29 -9.26
N GLY A 102 -28.43 1.09 -8.29
CA GLY A 102 -27.21 1.88 -8.12
C GLY A 102 -27.26 2.79 -6.89
N GLU A 103 -26.39 3.78 -6.76
CA GLU A 103 -25.33 4.22 -7.71
C GLU A 103 -24.13 3.24 -7.77
N TYR A 104 -23.50 3.12 -8.94
CA TYR A 104 -22.29 2.32 -9.19
C TYR A 104 -21.16 3.22 -9.70
N GLN A 105 -19.91 2.78 -9.53
CA GLN A 105 -18.72 3.49 -10.00
C GLN A 105 -18.17 2.90 -11.31
N LEU A 106 -17.74 3.77 -12.22
CA LEU A 106 -16.87 3.45 -13.35
C LEU A 106 -15.70 4.43 -13.36
N THR A 107 -14.50 3.93 -13.08
CA THR A 107 -13.26 4.69 -13.24
C THR A 107 -12.82 4.67 -14.69
N VAL A 108 -12.63 5.86 -15.29
CA VAL A 108 -12.09 6.03 -16.64
C VAL A 108 -10.70 6.67 -16.52
N TYR A 109 -9.66 5.95 -16.94
CA TYR A 109 -8.26 6.34 -16.75
C TYR A 109 -7.51 6.54 -18.07
N ASP A 110 -6.38 7.23 -18.02
CA ASP A 110 -5.47 7.36 -19.15
C ASP A 110 -4.67 6.06 -19.33
N GLY A 111 -5.11 5.23 -20.28
CA GLY A 111 -4.48 3.95 -20.61
C GLY A 111 -3.22 4.07 -21.47
N THR A 112 -2.81 5.28 -21.88
CA THR A 112 -1.62 5.47 -22.72
C THR A 112 -0.32 5.42 -21.92
N GLN A 113 -0.40 5.59 -20.60
CA GLN A 113 0.75 5.60 -19.71
C GLN A 113 1.03 4.20 -19.15
N ALA A 114 2.19 3.65 -19.50
CA ALA A 114 2.65 2.39 -18.95
C ALA A 114 3.06 2.54 -17.47
N VAL A 115 2.66 1.56 -16.67
CA VAL A 115 3.19 1.33 -15.31
C VAL A 115 4.22 0.20 -15.40
N PRO A 116 5.46 0.40 -14.92
CA PRO A 116 6.47 -0.64 -14.92
C PRO A 116 6.02 -1.87 -14.10
N PRO A 117 5.99 -3.08 -14.69
CA PRO A 117 5.40 -4.24 -14.03
C PRO A 117 6.27 -4.81 -12.91
N TRP A 118 7.57 -4.47 -12.89
CA TRP A 118 8.54 -5.05 -11.95
C TRP A 118 8.17 -4.83 -10.48
N PHE A 119 7.48 -3.72 -10.16
CA PHE A 119 7.10 -3.44 -8.77
C PHE A 119 6.05 -4.43 -8.29
N GLY A 120 4.93 -4.53 -9.01
CA GLY A 120 3.84 -5.44 -8.72
C GLY A 120 4.23 -6.92 -8.75
N GLU A 121 5.09 -7.31 -9.68
CA GLU A 121 5.58 -8.69 -9.78
C GLU A 121 6.57 -9.05 -8.66
N GLY A 122 7.34 -8.07 -8.17
CA GLY A 122 8.39 -8.26 -7.18
C GLY A 122 7.88 -8.41 -5.74
N VAL A 123 8.80 -8.75 -4.83
CA VAL A 123 8.58 -8.69 -3.38
C VAL A 123 9.26 -7.45 -2.82
N THR A 124 8.51 -6.64 -2.08
CA THR A 124 9.02 -5.44 -1.41
C THR A 124 9.36 -5.74 0.06
N TYR A 125 10.42 -5.11 0.56
CA TYR A 125 10.86 -5.21 1.95
C TYR A 125 11.06 -3.80 2.53
N GLN A 126 10.22 -3.43 3.49
CA GLN A 126 10.24 -2.12 4.14
C GLN A 126 11.28 -2.12 5.28
N ILE A 127 12.23 -1.20 5.21
CA ILE A 127 13.32 -1.04 6.17
C ILE A 127 13.19 0.29 6.90
N PHE A 128 13.14 0.22 8.23
CA PHE A 128 13.42 1.38 9.08
C PHE A 128 14.94 1.42 9.35
N PRO A 129 15.71 2.34 8.72
CA PRO A 129 17.16 2.20 8.60
C PRO A 129 17.90 2.11 9.94
N ASP A 130 17.56 2.97 10.90
CA ASP A 130 18.21 3.05 12.22
C ASP A 130 18.09 1.75 13.03
N ARG A 131 17.08 0.92 12.73
CA ARG A 131 16.70 -0.23 13.55
C ARG A 131 16.99 -1.56 12.85
N PHE A 132 17.48 -1.53 11.62
CA PHE A 132 17.70 -2.75 10.84
C PHE A 132 19.04 -3.40 11.13
N ARG A 133 20.17 -2.71 10.94
CA ARG A 133 21.50 -3.29 11.16
C ARG A 133 22.53 -2.20 11.40
N ARG A 134 23.20 -2.25 12.55
CA ARG A 134 24.37 -1.41 12.84
C ARG A 134 25.68 -2.15 12.56
N THR A 135 26.68 -1.42 12.05
CA THR A 135 28.06 -1.88 11.86
C THR A 135 28.98 -1.46 13.01
N GLY A 136 28.56 -0.46 13.78
CA GLY A 136 29.23 0.06 14.97
C GLY A 136 28.30 1.03 15.70
N VAL A 137 28.76 1.59 16.83
CA VAL A 137 28.03 2.67 17.53
C VAL A 137 28.51 4.00 16.94
N PRO A 138 27.66 4.74 16.20
CA PRO A 138 28.04 6.04 15.64
C PRO A 138 28.17 7.13 16.71
N ASP A 139 29.00 8.14 16.42
CA ASP A 139 29.11 9.35 17.24
C ASP A 139 28.11 10.41 16.74
N PRO A 140 27.12 10.82 17.55
CA PRO A 140 26.16 11.84 17.16
C PRO A 140 26.71 13.28 17.23
N ALA A 141 27.96 13.48 17.67
CA ALA A 141 28.54 14.81 17.83
C ALA A 141 28.49 15.63 16.52
N GLY A 142 27.98 16.86 16.63
CA GLY A 142 27.83 17.77 15.49
C GLY A 142 26.60 17.51 14.61
N MET A 143 25.79 16.49 14.89
CA MET A 143 24.52 16.27 14.20
C MET A 143 23.41 17.17 14.77
N VAL A 144 22.45 17.55 13.93
CA VAL A 144 21.35 18.44 14.31
C VAL A 144 20.39 17.78 15.30
N GLY A 145 19.75 18.58 16.15
CA GLY A 145 18.67 18.09 17.02
C GLY A 145 19.12 17.37 18.28
N GLY A 146 20.39 17.42 18.69
CA GLY A 146 20.81 16.89 20.01
C GLY A 146 20.51 15.39 20.19
N ARG A 147 20.84 14.62 19.16
CA ARG A 147 20.62 13.18 19.06
C ARG A 147 21.52 12.42 20.04
N TRP A 148 21.10 11.24 20.46
CA TRP A 148 21.93 10.33 21.24
C TRP A 148 21.73 8.89 20.76
N VAL A 149 22.69 8.03 21.07
CA VAL A 149 22.75 6.66 20.53
C VAL A 149 22.79 5.65 21.66
N HIS A 150 21.93 4.64 21.59
CA HIS A 150 21.91 3.49 22.51
C HIS A 150 23.20 2.67 22.39
N ALA A 151 23.78 2.31 23.54
CA ALA A 151 24.98 1.47 23.57
C ALA A 151 24.64 0.02 23.17
N GLY A 152 23.57 -0.54 23.76
CA GLY A 152 23.02 -1.85 23.46
C GLY A 152 22.07 -1.82 22.26
N TRP A 153 22.19 -2.82 21.39
CA TRP A 153 21.27 -2.99 20.25
C TRP A 153 19.88 -3.44 20.71
N ASP A 154 19.79 -4.11 21.85
CA ASP A 154 18.56 -4.76 22.35
C ASP A 154 17.82 -3.91 23.38
N GLU A 155 18.21 -2.65 23.54
CA GLU A 155 17.52 -1.70 24.41
C GLU A 155 16.13 -1.37 23.85
N GLU A 156 15.23 -0.91 24.73
CA GLU A 156 13.94 -0.40 24.27
C GLU A 156 14.11 1.02 23.70
N PRO A 157 13.38 1.38 22.62
CA PRO A 157 13.29 2.76 22.16
C PRO A 157 12.85 3.67 23.30
N GLU A 158 13.24 4.94 23.33
CA GLU A 158 12.76 5.87 24.37
C GLU A 158 11.34 6.37 24.05
N TRP A 159 10.40 6.20 24.97
CA TRP A 159 8.99 6.58 24.81
C TRP A 159 8.52 7.65 25.80
N ARG A 160 9.34 7.97 26.80
CA ARG A 160 8.97 8.85 27.90
C ARG A 160 9.12 10.31 27.47
N PRO A 161 8.21 11.18 27.94
CA PRO A 161 8.38 12.60 27.74
C PRO A 161 9.59 13.12 28.51
N ASP A 162 10.22 14.17 27.98
CA ASP A 162 11.25 14.93 28.67
C ASP A 162 10.69 15.75 29.84
N GLY A 163 11.53 16.53 30.51
CA GLY A 163 11.12 17.40 31.62
C GLY A 163 10.09 18.49 31.25
N ARG A 164 9.79 18.69 29.96
CA ARG A 164 8.76 19.60 29.43
C ARG A 164 7.50 18.87 28.96
N GLY A 165 7.42 17.54 29.12
CA GLY A 165 6.29 16.76 28.67
C GLY A 165 6.38 16.32 27.20
N GLU A 166 7.51 16.54 26.52
CA GLU A 166 7.66 16.31 25.09
C GLU A 166 8.35 14.97 24.78
N ILE A 167 7.78 14.18 23.86
CA ILE A 167 8.43 12.99 23.30
C ILE A 167 9.15 13.43 22.03
N ARG A 168 10.49 13.45 22.09
CA ARG A 168 11.30 14.01 21.01
C ARG A 168 11.74 13.04 19.92
N ASN A 169 11.64 11.73 20.15
CA ASN A 169 12.10 10.69 19.22
C ASN A 169 13.56 10.86 18.75
N ARG A 170 14.46 11.31 19.64
CA ARG A 170 15.88 11.60 19.32
C ARG A 170 16.85 10.49 19.75
N ASP A 171 16.30 9.32 20.08
CA ASP A 171 17.01 8.08 20.41
C ASP A 171 17.34 7.28 19.14
N PHE A 172 18.62 6.96 18.94
CA PHE A 172 19.10 6.21 17.79
C PHE A 172 19.77 4.91 18.21
N PHE A 173 19.68 3.89 17.37
CA PHE A 173 20.38 2.61 17.59
C PHE A 173 21.60 2.44 16.68
N GLY A 174 21.74 3.30 15.66
CA GLY A 174 22.92 3.37 14.80
C GLY A 174 22.87 2.42 13.61
N GLY A 175 21.67 1.96 13.21
CA GLY A 175 21.50 1.26 11.94
C GLY A 175 21.87 2.16 10.76
N SER A 176 22.46 1.58 9.71
CA SER A 176 23.06 2.36 8.61
C SER A 176 22.90 1.70 7.24
N LEU A 177 23.14 2.47 6.17
CA LEU A 177 23.12 1.95 4.79
C LEU A 177 24.19 0.87 4.58
N ALA A 178 25.35 1.01 5.23
CA ALA A 178 26.39 -0.02 5.24
C ALA A 178 25.91 -1.31 5.93
N GLY A 179 25.15 -1.19 7.02
CA GLY A 179 24.52 -2.33 7.66
C GLY A 179 23.50 -3.04 6.77
N VAL A 180 22.71 -2.29 6.00
CA VAL A 180 21.79 -2.88 5.01
C VAL A 180 22.58 -3.57 3.89
N LEU A 181 23.68 -2.98 3.43
CA LEU A 181 24.56 -3.55 2.42
C LEU A 181 25.09 -4.93 2.83
N GLU A 182 25.48 -5.12 4.10
CA GLU A 182 25.91 -6.44 4.63
C GLU A 182 24.81 -7.52 4.58
N LYS A 183 23.55 -7.11 4.42
CA LYS A 183 22.37 -7.97 4.54
C LYS A 183 21.58 -8.11 3.25
N LEU A 184 22.09 -7.60 2.13
CA LEU A 184 21.44 -7.79 0.82
C LEU A 184 21.29 -9.28 0.46
N ASP A 185 22.24 -10.14 0.84
CA ASP A 185 22.13 -11.57 0.54
C ASP A 185 21.03 -12.25 1.37
N TYR A 186 20.86 -11.85 2.64
CA TYR A 186 19.73 -12.29 3.47
C TYR A 186 18.38 -11.90 2.84
N LEU A 187 18.27 -10.65 2.39
CA LEU A 187 17.07 -10.15 1.72
C LEU A 187 16.83 -10.89 0.40
N LYS A 188 17.87 -11.19 -0.36
CA LYS A 188 17.73 -11.96 -1.61
C LYS A 188 17.26 -13.39 -1.35
N GLU A 189 17.72 -14.05 -0.30
CA GLU A 189 17.24 -15.38 0.10
C GLU A 189 15.76 -15.40 0.49
N LEU A 190 15.22 -14.28 1.00
CA LEU A 190 13.79 -14.09 1.24
C LEU A 190 12.98 -13.89 -0.05
N GLY A 191 13.64 -13.75 -1.20
CA GLY A 191 13.01 -13.44 -2.48
C GLY A 191 12.69 -11.95 -2.66
N VAL A 192 13.38 -11.06 -1.94
CA VAL A 192 13.16 -9.61 -2.08
C VAL A 192 13.70 -9.11 -3.42
N ASP A 193 12.89 -8.29 -4.08
CA ASP A 193 13.23 -7.59 -5.32
C ASP A 193 13.23 -6.06 -5.15
N THR A 194 12.59 -5.53 -4.12
CA THR A 194 12.50 -4.09 -3.89
C THR A 194 12.78 -3.77 -2.42
N LEU A 195 13.77 -2.91 -2.18
CA LEU A 195 14.03 -2.33 -0.87
C LEU A 195 13.24 -1.03 -0.78
N TYR A 196 12.33 -0.93 0.19
CA TYR A 196 11.63 0.32 0.50
C TYR A 196 12.19 0.88 1.80
N PHE A 197 12.81 2.06 1.76
CA PHE A 197 13.30 2.72 2.95
C PHE A 197 12.28 3.73 3.46
N CYS A 198 11.99 3.68 4.76
CA CYS A 198 11.55 4.87 5.51
C CYS A 198 12.57 6.02 5.31
N PRO A 199 12.24 7.28 5.63
CA PRO A 199 13.04 8.43 5.22
C PRO A 199 14.52 8.31 5.60
N VAL A 200 15.40 8.63 4.63
CA VAL A 200 16.87 8.48 4.75
C VAL A 200 17.62 9.82 4.78
N PHE A 201 16.90 10.92 4.55
CA PHE A 201 17.49 12.26 4.53
C PHE A 201 17.74 12.78 5.94
N GLU A 202 18.65 13.75 6.06
CA GLU A 202 19.06 14.29 7.36
C GLU A 202 17.84 14.77 8.15
N GLY A 203 17.66 14.29 9.38
CA GLY A 203 16.51 14.63 10.22
C GLY A 203 16.83 14.44 11.71
N ALA A 204 16.30 15.31 12.58
CA ALA A 204 16.62 15.25 14.02
C ALA A 204 16.03 14.02 14.72
N GLU A 205 14.85 13.60 14.29
CA GLU A 205 14.14 12.46 14.86
C GLU A 205 14.57 11.15 14.21
N ASN A 206 14.47 10.05 14.97
CA ASN A 206 14.87 8.71 14.55
C ASN A 206 14.14 8.21 13.29
N HIS A 207 12.92 8.71 13.06
CA HIS A 207 12.05 8.40 11.93
C HIS A 207 12.28 9.30 10.72
N ARG A 208 12.94 10.46 10.88
CA ARG A 208 13.33 11.40 9.81
C ARG A 208 12.20 12.01 8.96
N TYR A 209 10.93 11.78 9.28
CA TYR A 209 9.80 12.51 8.67
C TYR A 209 9.89 14.04 8.86
N GLY A 210 10.49 14.51 9.96
CA GLY A 210 10.92 15.90 10.10
C GLY A 210 12.18 16.20 9.27
N THR A 211 12.07 16.19 7.93
CA THR A 211 13.25 16.32 7.06
C THR A 211 13.97 17.64 7.31
N GLY A 212 15.26 17.53 7.65
CA GLY A 212 16.18 18.61 7.93
C GLY A 212 16.88 19.15 6.68
N ASP A 213 17.38 18.25 5.83
CA ASP A 213 18.00 18.56 4.52
C ASP A 213 17.74 17.41 3.52
N TYR A 214 17.03 17.71 2.43
CA TYR A 214 16.68 16.72 1.38
C TYR A 214 17.86 16.38 0.47
N GLU A 215 18.90 17.21 0.45
CA GLU A 215 20.08 17.02 -0.41
C GLU A 215 21.10 16.08 0.20
N LYS A 216 20.92 15.69 1.46
CA LYS A 216 21.91 14.98 2.25
C LYS A 216 21.32 13.72 2.87
N ILE A 217 21.99 12.58 2.67
CA ILE A 217 21.74 11.39 3.48
C ILE A 217 22.05 11.72 4.93
N ASP A 218 21.19 11.28 5.84
CA ASP A 218 21.42 11.49 7.26
C ASP A 218 22.79 10.95 7.69
N PRO A 219 23.63 11.74 8.37
CA PRO A 219 25.00 11.34 8.70
C PRO A 219 25.08 10.11 9.63
N MET A 220 24.00 9.76 10.33
CA MET A 220 23.91 8.51 11.09
C MET A 220 23.83 7.28 10.17
N LEU A 221 23.27 7.44 8.97
CA LEU A 221 23.06 6.36 8.00
C LEU A 221 24.23 6.21 7.02
N GLY A 222 24.91 7.31 6.69
CA GLY A 222 26.06 7.32 5.78
C GLY A 222 26.16 8.59 4.95
N THR A 223 26.60 8.45 3.71
CA THR A 223 26.75 9.56 2.75
C THR A 223 26.01 9.27 1.44
N GLU A 224 25.98 10.23 0.51
CA GLU A 224 25.45 9.99 -0.84
C GLU A 224 26.23 8.88 -1.56
N GLU A 225 27.54 8.78 -1.35
CA GLU A 225 28.38 7.69 -1.90
C GLU A 225 27.97 6.33 -1.32
N SER A 226 27.68 6.26 -0.02
CA SER A 226 27.16 5.03 0.61
C SER A 226 25.81 4.62 0.02
N PHE A 227 24.92 5.59 -0.24
CA PHE A 227 23.64 5.33 -0.90
C PHE A 227 23.83 4.81 -2.33
N ARG A 228 24.69 5.47 -3.14
CA ARG A 228 25.04 5.02 -4.50
C ARG A 228 25.60 3.60 -4.50
N ALA A 229 26.49 3.29 -3.56
CA ALA A 229 27.08 1.96 -3.42
C ALA A 229 26.02 0.90 -3.06
N LEU A 230 25.09 1.22 -2.16
CA LEU A 230 23.98 0.35 -1.82
C LEU A 230 23.07 0.09 -3.02
N CYS A 231 22.67 1.14 -3.76
CA CYS A 231 21.87 0.99 -4.98
C CYS A 231 22.58 0.11 -6.01
N ALA A 232 23.87 0.36 -6.29
CA ALA A 232 24.64 -0.45 -7.23
C ALA A 232 24.71 -1.93 -6.81
N ALA A 233 24.93 -2.21 -5.52
CA ALA A 233 24.97 -3.57 -4.99
C ALA A 233 23.60 -4.26 -4.99
N ALA A 234 22.51 -3.52 -4.79
CA ALA A 234 21.15 -3.99 -4.92
C ALA A 234 20.83 -4.33 -6.39
N HIS A 235 21.13 -3.41 -7.32
CA HIS A 235 20.93 -3.63 -8.76
C HIS A 235 21.72 -4.82 -9.29
N ALA A 236 22.95 -5.04 -8.81
CA ALA A 236 23.76 -6.21 -9.15
C ALA A 236 23.11 -7.55 -8.75
N ARG A 237 22.14 -7.54 -7.83
CA ARG A 237 21.34 -8.68 -7.37
C ARG A 237 19.93 -8.70 -7.96
N GLY A 238 19.66 -7.82 -8.93
CA GLY A 238 18.33 -7.62 -9.51
C GLY A 238 17.33 -6.99 -8.55
N MET A 239 17.79 -6.34 -7.48
CA MET A 239 16.94 -5.62 -6.54
C MET A 239 16.86 -4.13 -6.90
N ARG A 240 15.75 -3.49 -6.55
CA ARG A 240 15.41 -2.07 -6.76
C ARG A 240 15.36 -1.34 -5.43
N VAL A 241 15.46 -0.01 -5.45
CA VAL A 241 15.42 0.83 -4.24
C VAL A 241 14.34 1.91 -4.35
N LEU A 242 13.38 1.90 -3.44
CA LEU A 242 12.32 2.89 -3.28
C LEU A 242 12.62 3.79 -2.08
N LEU A 243 12.57 5.11 -2.28
CA LEU A 243 12.75 6.11 -1.22
C LEU A 243 11.41 6.66 -0.73
N ASP A 244 11.33 7.03 0.54
CA ASP A 244 10.19 7.78 1.09
C ASP A 244 10.33 9.28 0.78
N GLY A 245 9.32 9.85 0.15
CA GLY A 245 9.22 11.24 -0.27
C GLY A 245 8.29 12.01 0.65
N VAL A 246 8.85 12.60 1.71
CA VAL A 246 8.13 13.43 2.68
C VAL A 246 8.07 14.86 2.17
N PHE A 247 7.03 15.22 1.43
CA PHE A 247 6.92 16.52 0.74
C PHE A 247 5.78 17.41 1.23
N ASN A 248 4.98 16.96 2.20
CA ASN A 248 3.87 17.73 2.80
C ASN A 248 4.35 18.65 3.95
N HIS A 249 5.46 18.29 4.58
CA HIS A 249 5.99 19.02 5.73
C HIS A 249 7.51 18.82 5.85
N GLN A 250 8.15 19.65 6.67
CA GLN A 250 9.58 19.59 6.98
C GLN A 250 9.81 19.65 8.49
N GLY A 251 11.02 19.36 8.95
CA GLY A 251 11.34 19.48 10.39
C GLY A 251 11.43 20.94 10.85
N TYR A 252 11.00 21.22 12.09
CA TYR A 252 11.20 22.52 12.74
C TYR A 252 12.68 22.92 12.77
N VAL A 253 13.57 21.94 12.96
CA VAL A 253 15.02 22.15 12.96
C VAL A 253 15.60 22.35 11.57
N SER A 254 14.84 22.16 10.48
CA SER A 254 15.36 22.03 9.11
C SER A 254 16.15 23.22 8.62
N LYS A 255 16.99 23.04 7.58
CA LYS A 255 17.74 24.14 6.98
C LYS A 255 16.84 25.25 6.40
N TYR A 256 15.59 24.90 6.09
CA TYR A 256 14.61 25.78 5.44
C TYR A 256 13.80 26.56 6.47
N PHE A 257 13.28 25.90 7.52
CA PHE A 257 12.53 26.56 8.60
C PHE A 257 13.47 27.20 9.64
N ASN A 258 14.50 26.44 10.02
CA ASN A 258 15.59 26.76 10.96
C ASN A 258 15.13 27.33 12.31
N GLY A 259 14.12 26.69 12.91
CA GLY A 259 13.46 27.16 14.14
C GLY A 259 14.38 27.27 15.36
N ASP A 260 15.43 26.44 15.44
CA ASP A 260 16.37 26.42 16.56
C ASP A 260 17.76 26.96 16.22
N GLY A 261 18.00 27.39 14.97
CA GLY A 261 19.31 27.87 14.53
C GLY A 261 20.36 26.77 14.35
N SER A 262 19.96 25.50 14.21
CA SER A 262 20.86 24.38 13.93
C SER A 262 21.67 24.54 12.65
N TYR A 263 21.15 25.28 11.67
CA TYR A 263 21.82 25.50 10.39
C TYR A 263 22.40 26.93 10.30
N PRO A 264 23.56 27.12 9.63
CA PRO A 264 24.18 28.43 9.51
C PRO A 264 23.42 29.38 8.56
N ALA A 265 22.65 28.84 7.62
CA ALA A 265 21.83 29.62 6.70
C ALA A 265 20.55 30.11 7.37
N VAL A 266 20.07 31.30 6.98
CA VAL A 266 18.88 31.91 7.56
C VAL A 266 17.60 31.23 7.04
N GLY A 267 16.83 30.64 7.94
CA GLY A 267 15.56 29.98 7.64
C GLY A 267 14.34 30.90 7.71
N ALA A 268 13.17 30.37 7.34
CA ALA A 268 11.90 31.08 7.28
C ALA A 268 11.44 31.65 8.64
N SER A 269 11.69 30.94 9.74
CA SER A 269 11.34 31.40 11.09
C SER A 269 12.26 32.53 11.59
N GLN A 270 13.43 32.69 10.99
CA GLN A 270 14.46 33.64 11.44
C GLN A 270 14.44 34.95 10.65
N SER A 271 13.98 34.94 9.39
CA SER A 271 13.83 36.15 8.58
C SER A 271 12.76 36.02 7.52
N GLN A 272 11.89 37.03 7.41
CA GLN A 272 10.91 37.14 6.32
C GLN A 272 11.55 37.40 4.94
N THR A 273 12.86 37.68 4.90
CA THR A 273 13.64 37.79 3.66
C THR A 273 14.35 36.50 3.27
N SER A 274 14.22 35.43 4.08
CA SER A 274 14.74 34.11 3.73
C SER A 274 14.12 33.64 2.40
N PRO A 275 14.90 33.00 1.50
CA PRO A 275 14.36 32.44 0.27
C PRO A 275 13.28 31.39 0.52
N TYR A 276 13.27 30.78 1.71
CA TYR A 276 12.32 29.76 2.12
C TYR A 276 11.07 30.33 2.81
N TYR A 277 10.99 31.64 3.06
CA TYR A 277 9.89 32.22 3.84
C TYR A 277 8.51 31.90 3.24
N ARG A 278 8.40 31.96 1.91
CA ARG A 278 7.16 31.68 1.17
C ARG A 278 6.79 30.20 1.09
N TRP A 279 7.71 29.31 1.48
CA TRP A 279 7.41 27.89 1.53
C TRP A 279 6.50 27.54 2.69
N TYR A 280 6.30 28.44 3.66
CA TYR A 280 5.44 28.22 4.81
C TYR A 280 4.37 29.30 4.91
N HIS A 281 3.31 28.98 5.63
CA HIS A 281 2.28 29.93 5.99
C HIS A 281 2.37 30.28 7.48
N PHE A 282 2.69 31.53 7.77
CA PHE A 282 2.67 32.09 9.13
C PHE A 282 1.38 32.86 9.37
N THR A 283 0.59 32.43 10.35
CA THR A 283 -0.56 33.22 10.85
C THR A 283 -0.09 34.36 11.76
N HIS A 284 1.01 34.17 12.48
CA HIS A 284 1.71 35.21 13.22
C HIS A 284 3.20 34.87 13.30
N TRP A 285 4.03 35.59 12.53
CA TRP A 285 5.47 35.34 12.48
C TRP A 285 6.20 35.78 13.76
N PRO A 286 7.17 35.00 14.28
CA PRO A 286 7.66 33.72 13.74
C PRO A 286 6.96 32.48 14.32
N ASP A 287 6.17 32.60 15.39
CA ASP A 287 5.85 31.48 16.28
C ASP A 287 4.52 30.75 15.96
N LYS A 288 3.66 31.30 15.09
CA LYS A 288 2.40 30.66 14.68
C LYS A 288 2.37 30.45 13.18
N TYR A 289 2.29 29.18 12.79
CA TYR A 289 2.36 28.71 11.42
C TYR A 289 1.53 27.43 11.26
N ASP A 290 1.21 27.10 10.02
CA ASP A 290 0.54 25.85 9.70
C ASP A 290 1.50 24.67 9.91
N ALA A 291 1.02 23.62 10.56
CA ALA A 291 1.80 22.44 10.91
C ALA A 291 0.97 21.18 10.72
N TRP A 292 1.62 20.09 10.31
CA TRP A 292 0.96 18.83 10.03
C TRP A 292 0.25 18.32 11.29
N TRP A 293 -1.09 18.20 11.23
CA TRP A 293 -1.96 17.87 12.37
C TRP A 293 -1.73 18.70 13.64
N GLY A 294 -1.24 19.94 13.48
CA GLY A 294 -0.89 20.82 14.60
C GLY A 294 0.37 20.44 15.37
N ILE A 295 1.15 19.47 14.87
CA ILE A 295 2.42 19.04 15.46
C ILE A 295 3.47 20.10 15.13
N TYR A 296 3.80 20.95 16.11
CA TYR A 296 4.69 22.11 15.90
C TYR A 296 6.05 21.74 15.31
N SER A 297 6.56 20.54 15.56
CA SER A 297 7.85 20.08 15.04
C SER A 297 7.83 19.78 13.54
N LEU A 298 6.65 19.80 12.89
CA LEU A 298 6.45 19.52 11.47
C LEU A 298 5.73 20.68 10.75
N PRO A 299 6.39 21.84 10.55
CA PRO A 299 5.85 22.92 9.71
C PRO A 299 5.39 22.42 8.34
N ALA A 300 4.14 22.69 8.00
CA ALA A 300 3.55 22.33 6.71
C ALA A 300 4.08 23.28 5.62
N VAL A 301 4.37 22.73 4.45
CA VAL A 301 4.85 23.53 3.32
C VAL A 301 3.69 23.95 2.42
N ASN A 302 3.89 24.99 1.62
CA ASN A 302 3.01 25.36 0.53
C ASN A 302 3.49 24.65 -0.75
N GLU A 303 2.89 23.52 -1.07
CA GLU A 303 3.27 22.68 -2.20
C GLU A 303 2.98 23.33 -3.57
N SER A 304 2.25 24.45 -3.58
CA SER A 304 1.99 25.24 -4.78
C SER A 304 2.98 26.38 -4.99
N GLU A 305 3.84 26.68 -4.00
CA GLU A 305 4.84 27.75 -4.11
C GLU A 305 5.85 27.41 -5.21
N PRO A 306 6.04 28.26 -6.24
CA PRO A 306 6.93 27.96 -7.37
C PRO A 306 8.35 27.59 -6.95
N GLY A 307 8.91 28.30 -5.96
CA GLY A 307 10.26 27.99 -5.46
C GLY A 307 10.37 26.60 -4.82
N TYR A 308 9.31 26.12 -4.18
CA TYR A 308 9.27 24.78 -3.61
C TYR A 308 9.08 23.72 -4.70
N MET A 309 8.16 23.97 -5.65
CA MET A 309 7.96 23.10 -6.82
C MET A 309 9.22 22.94 -7.66
N ASP A 310 9.97 24.02 -7.87
CA ASP A 310 11.24 23.98 -8.59
C ASP A 310 12.28 23.15 -7.82
N TYR A 311 12.40 23.38 -6.52
CA TYR A 311 13.35 22.67 -5.65
C TYR A 311 13.07 21.15 -5.57
N ILE A 312 11.82 20.74 -5.38
CA ILE A 312 11.48 19.32 -5.23
C ILE A 312 11.34 18.61 -6.58
N ILE A 313 10.76 19.28 -7.60
CA ILE A 313 10.29 18.62 -8.82
C ILE A 313 10.91 19.18 -10.10
N ARG A 314 10.69 20.48 -10.39
CA ARG A 314 10.80 21.00 -11.77
C ARG A 314 12.24 21.28 -12.20
N ALA A 315 13.09 21.76 -11.29
CA ALA A 315 14.48 22.10 -11.64
C ALA A 315 15.25 20.86 -12.13
N PRO A 316 16.24 21.02 -13.03
CA PRO A 316 17.03 19.89 -13.50
C PRO A 316 17.71 19.12 -12.38
N ASP A 317 18.12 19.78 -11.30
CA ASP A 317 18.79 19.24 -10.11
C ASP A 317 17.85 19.05 -8.91
N SER A 318 16.53 19.08 -9.14
CA SER A 318 15.53 18.92 -8.10
C SER A 318 15.67 17.61 -7.30
N ILE A 319 15.15 17.59 -6.07
CA ILE A 319 15.29 16.46 -5.14
C ILE A 319 14.83 15.13 -5.76
N VAL A 320 13.66 15.12 -6.40
CA VAL A 320 13.12 13.93 -7.07
C VAL A 320 14.10 13.40 -8.12
N ARG A 321 14.66 14.29 -8.95
CA ARG A 321 15.56 13.90 -10.05
C ARG A 321 16.94 13.50 -9.55
N ARG A 322 17.47 14.23 -8.56
CA ARG A 322 18.78 13.99 -7.95
C ARG A 322 18.89 12.56 -7.43
N TRP A 323 17.93 12.12 -6.62
CA TRP A 323 18.02 10.80 -5.99
C TRP A 323 17.70 9.64 -6.94
N LEU A 324 16.87 9.87 -7.96
CA LEU A 324 16.71 8.92 -9.07
C LEU A 324 18.03 8.73 -9.84
N ARG A 325 18.75 9.83 -10.12
CA ARG A 325 20.10 9.77 -10.72
C ARG A 325 21.16 9.23 -9.76
N ALA A 326 20.90 9.26 -8.45
CA ALA A 326 21.75 8.63 -7.44
C ALA A 326 21.58 7.11 -7.37
N GLY A 327 20.50 6.56 -7.93
CA GLY A 327 20.28 5.12 -8.04
C GLY A 327 18.90 4.66 -7.62
N ALA A 328 18.08 5.52 -7.01
CA ALA A 328 16.71 5.16 -6.64
C ALA A 328 15.91 4.73 -7.89
N ASP A 329 14.97 3.81 -7.69
CA ASP A 329 14.06 3.24 -8.69
C ASP A 329 12.62 3.71 -8.47
N GLY A 330 12.39 4.68 -7.58
CA GLY A 330 11.08 5.25 -7.39
C GLY A 330 10.93 5.98 -6.06
N TRP A 331 9.71 6.44 -5.84
CA TRP A 331 9.29 7.15 -4.64
C TRP A 331 8.03 6.53 -4.06
N ARG A 332 8.02 6.27 -2.75
CA ARG A 332 6.80 6.18 -1.95
C ARG A 332 6.50 7.59 -1.47
N LEU A 333 5.30 8.10 -1.74
CA LEU A 333 4.90 9.44 -1.28
C LEU A 333 4.20 9.34 0.07
N ASP A 334 4.77 10.04 1.05
CA ASP A 334 4.19 10.19 2.39
C ASP A 334 2.96 11.08 2.33
N VAL A 335 1.89 10.65 3.03
CA VAL A 335 0.62 11.39 3.12
C VAL A 335 0.12 11.88 1.76
N ALA A 336 0.13 10.99 0.77
CA ALA A 336 -0.17 11.35 -0.61
C ALA A 336 -1.58 11.95 -0.78
N ASP A 337 -2.52 11.63 0.12
CA ASP A 337 -3.86 12.20 0.12
C ASP A 337 -3.96 13.63 0.66
N GLU A 338 -2.90 14.17 1.27
CA GLU A 338 -2.76 15.58 1.66
C GLU A 338 -2.17 16.44 0.52
N LEU A 339 -1.32 15.86 -0.32
CA LEU A 339 -0.66 16.57 -1.43
C LEU A 339 -1.66 17.05 -2.52
N PRO A 340 -1.45 18.23 -3.12
CA PRO A 340 -2.24 18.67 -4.27
C PRO A 340 -2.08 17.76 -5.50
N ASP A 341 -3.16 17.57 -6.27
CA ASP A 341 -3.12 16.76 -7.49
C ASP A 341 -2.06 17.26 -8.50
N ASP A 342 -1.93 18.59 -8.66
CA ASP A 342 -0.94 19.21 -9.56
C ASP A 342 0.51 18.92 -9.13
N PHE A 343 0.76 18.81 -7.82
CA PHE A 343 2.06 18.43 -7.27
C PHE A 343 2.38 16.98 -7.65
N ILE A 344 1.46 16.05 -7.40
CA ILE A 344 1.62 14.62 -7.72
C ILE A 344 1.80 14.44 -9.23
N HIS A 345 1.02 15.15 -10.04
CA HIS A 345 1.11 15.09 -11.50
C HIS A 345 2.48 15.56 -12.01
N ALA A 346 2.96 16.71 -11.51
CA ALA A 346 4.27 17.24 -11.87
C ALA A 346 5.40 16.30 -11.41
N LEU A 347 5.29 15.74 -10.20
CA LEU A 347 6.26 14.78 -9.67
C LEU A 347 6.32 13.54 -10.56
N ARG A 348 5.17 12.97 -10.92
CA ARG A 348 5.09 11.78 -11.77
C ARG A 348 5.67 12.02 -13.17
N ALA A 349 5.46 13.21 -13.74
CA ALA A 349 6.09 13.61 -14.99
C ALA A 349 7.63 13.66 -14.84
N ALA A 350 8.13 14.33 -13.80
CA ALA A 350 9.57 14.45 -13.55
C ALA A 350 10.24 13.08 -13.30
N VAL A 351 9.55 12.16 -12.61
CA VAL A 351 10.01 10.78 -12.40
C VAL A 351 10.15 10.05 -13.74
N ARG A 352 9.12 10.06 -14.60
CA ARG A 352 9.17 9.39 -15.92
C ARG A 352 10.22 9.97 -16.84
N GLU A 353 10.37 11.28 -16.89
CA GLU A 353 11.40 11.94 -17.69
C GLU A 353 12.82 11.57 -17.23
N THR A 354 13.02 11.41 -15.92
CA THR A 354 14.35 11.13 -15.36
C THR A 354 14.69 9.65 -15.44
N LYS A 355 13.72 8.77 -15.19
CA LYS A 355 13.88 7.32 -15.20
C LYS A 355 12.53 6.67 -15.55
N PRO A 356 12.28 6.31 -16.82
CA PRO A 356 10.99 5.79 -17.27
C PRO A 356 10.48 4.58 -16.47
N GLU A 357 11.39 3.69 -16.08
CA GLU A 357 11.10 2.48 -15.31
C GLU A 357 10.89 2.73 -13.80
N ALA A 358 11.06 3.95 -13.29
CA ALA A 358 10.85 4.20 -11.87
C ALA A 358 9.36 4.07 -11.48
N VAL A 359 9.00 3.91 -10.21
CA VAL A 359 7.59 3.89 -9.79
C VAL A 359 7.28 4.99 -8.78
N VAL A 360 6.02 5.43 -8.73
CA VAL A 360 5.49 6.34 -7.72
C VAL A 360 4.32 5.67 -7.00
N ILE A 361 4.51 5.34 -5.73
CA ILE A 361 3.49 4.66 -4.90
C ILE A 361 3.01 5.63 -3.83
N GLY A 362 1.70 5.89 -3.75
CA GLY A 362 1.18 6.80 -2.72
C GLY A 362 0.76 6.08 -1.45
N GLU A 363 0.97 6.73 -0.31
CA GLU A 363 0.25 6.37 0.92
C GLU A 363 -1.19 6.88 0.86
N VAL A 364 -2.13 5.94 0.74
CA VAL A 364 -3.57 6.20 0.83
C VAL A 364 -4.18 5.02 1.60
N TRP A 365 -4.94 5.31 2.66
CA TRP A 365 -5.39 4.27 3.60
C TRP A 365 -6.69 3.56 3.18
N GLU A 366 -7.45 4.17 2.27
CA GLU A 366 -8.71 3.67 1.76
C GLU A 366 -8.67 3.41 0.23
N ASP A 367 -9.84 3.27 -0.39
CA ASP A 367 -9.98 3.23 -1.85
C ASP A 367 -9.51 4.56 -2.46
N GLY A 368 -8.34 4.54 -3.10
CA GLY A 368 -7.74 5.72 -3.70
C GLY A 368 -8.33 6.12 -5.05
N SER A 369 -9.20 5.31 -5.65
CA SER A 369 -9.89 5.67 -6.90
C SER A 369 -10.98 6.72 -6.67
N ASN A 370 -11.54 6.76 -5.47
CA ASN A 370 -12.63 7.65 -5.08
C ASN A 370 -12.35 8.37 -3.74
N LYS A 371 -11.11 8.46 -3.31
CA LYS A 371 -10.76 9.20 -2.08
C LYS A 371 -11.19 10.67 -2.21
N ILE A 372 -11.88 11.15 -1.18
CA ILE A 372 -12.06 12.58 -0.91
C ILE A 372 -11.17 12.93 0.27
N ALA A 373 -10.31 13.93 0.11
CA ALA A 373 -9.49 14.49 1.18
C ALA A 373 -9.57 16.01 1.10
N TYR A 374 -9.75 16.67 2.25
CA TYR A 374 -9.90 18.13 2.33
C TYR A 374 -10.98 18.68 1.38
N SER A 375 -12.10 17.96 1.28
CA SER A 375 -13.23 18.28 0.40
C SER A 375 -12.93 18.25 -1.10
N VAL A 376 -11.80 17.67 -1.50
CA VAL A 376 -11.39 17.50 -2.91
C VAL A 376 -11.40 16.03 -3.28
N ARG A 377 -12.02 15.69 -4.43
CA ARG A 377 -11.90 14.36 -5.05
C ARG A 377 -10.49 14.22 -5.62
N ARG A 378 -9.71 13.29 -5.08
CA ARG A 378 -8.33 13.04 -5.52
C ARG A 378 -8.29 12.27 -6.85
N LYS A 379 -7.23 12.49 -7.63
CA LYS A 379 -7.05 11.91 -8.98
C LYS A 379 -6.01 10.80 -9.05
N HIS A 380 -5.62 10.25 -7.90
CA HIS A 380 -4.52 9.31 -7.68
C HIS A 380 -4.36 8.23 -8.76
N LEU A 381 -5.46 7.62 -9.23
CA LEU A 381 -5.45 6.48 -10.16
C LEU A 381 -6.04 6.79 -11.54
N LEU A 382 -6.07 8.05 -11.97
CA LEU A 382 -6.60 8.44 -13.30
C LEU A 382 -5.56 8.41 -14.42
N GLY A 383 -4.31 8.02 -14.12
CA GLY A 383 -3.16 8.08 -15.03
C GLY A 383 -2.43 9.41 -14.95
N GLY A 384 -1.10 9.39 -15.02
CA GLY A 384 -0.27 10.58 -14.81
C GLY A 384 -0.09 11.02 -13.35
N TYR A 385 -0.59 10.25 -12.38
CA TYR A 385 -0.44 10.54 -10.94
C TYR A 385 0.34 9.42 -10.23
N LEU A 386 -0.33 8.45 -9.60
CA LEU A 386 0.32 7.35 -8.89
C LEU A 386 0.26 6.07 -9.72
N ASP A 387 1.31 5.25 -9.61
CA ASP A 387 1.41 3.93 -10.27
C ASP A 387 0.70 2.83 -9.46
N GLY A 388 0.55 3.05 -8.15
CA GLY A 388 -0.08 2.16 -7.20
C GLY A 388 -0.18 2.83 -5.83
N LEU A 389 -0.79 2.13 -4.88
CA LEU A 389 -1.04 2.64 -3.54
C LEU A 389 -0.61 1.64 -2.47
N MET A 390 -0.34 2.13 -1.26
CA MET A 390 -0.27 1.29 -0.07
C MET A 390 -1.65 0.68 0.20
N ASN A 391 -1.76 -0.64 0.06
CA ASN A 391 -3.05 -1.33 0.11
C ASN A 391 -3.46 -1.65 1.56
N TYR A 392 -3.72 -0.62 2.35
CA TYR A 392 -4.30 -0.76 3.68
C TYR A 392 -5.67 -1.46 3.71
N PRO A 393 -6.54 -1.34 2.68
CA PRO A 393 -7.74 -2.18 2.62
C PRO A 393 -7.43 -3.69 2.59
N PHE A 394 -6.39 -4.12 1.87
CA PHE A 394 -5.93 -5.52 1.92
C PHE A 394 -5.53 -5.93 3.34
N ARG A 395 -4.74 -5.09 4.02
CA ARG A 395 -4.35 -5.33 5.42
C ARG A 395 -5.58 -5.53 6.31
N SER A 396 -6.52 -4.60 6.26
CA SER A 396 -7.74 -4.61 7.07
C SER A 396 -8.60 -5.84 6.79
N ALA A 397 -8.76 -6.21 5.51
CA ALA A 397 -9.52 -7.38 5.10
C ALA A 397 -8.89 -8.71 5.57
N VAL A 398 -7.56 -8.84 5.49
CA VAL A 398 -6.84 -10.03 6.00
C VAL A 398 -6.97 -10.13 7.52
N LEU A 399 -6.84 -9.01 8.22
CA LEU A 399 -6.97 -8.96 9.68
C LEU A 399 -8.38 -9.32 10.15
N ASP A 400 -9.42 -8.74 9.55
CA ASP A 400 -10.82 -9.07 9.89
C ASP A 400 -11.04 -10.58 9.77
N TRP A 401 -10.63 -11.18 8.65
CA TRP A 401 -10.76 -12.63 8.43
C TRP A 401 -9.98 -13.48 9.45
N LEU A 402 -8.70 -13.19 9.68
CA LEU A 402 -7.87 -13.98 10.61
C LEU A 402 -8.28 -13.86 12.07
N LEU A 403 -8.94 -12.74 12.43
CA LEU A 403 -9.47 -12.49 13.77
C LEU A 403 -10.92 -12.96 13.96
N GLY A 404 -11.46 -13.73 13.00
CA GLY A 404 -12.74 -14.43 13.12
C GLY A 404 -13.86 -13.90 12.23
N GLY A 405 -13.58 -12.91 11.37
CA GLY A 405 -14.47 -12.45 10.32
C GLY A 405 -14.65 -13.47 9.19
N ASP A 406 -15.64 -13.22 8.34
CA ASP A 406 -15.96 -14.11 7.22
C ASP A 406 -15.07 -13.81 6.00
N ALA A 407 -14.48 -14.85 5.39
CA ALA A 407 -13.69 -14.74 4.17
C ALA A 407 -14.44 -14.05 3.00
N CYS A 408 -15.78 -14.07 3.00
CA CYS A 408 -16.60 -13.35 2.02
C CYS A 408 -16.36 -11.83 2.09
N ARG A 409 -16.08 -11.26 3.27
CA ARG A 409 -15.75 -9.82 3.39
C ARG A 409 -14.42 -9.51 2.73
N PHE A 410 -13.41 -10.36 2.91
CA PHE A 410 -12.14 -10.23 2.19
C PHE A 410 -12.36 -10.24 0.68
N GLN A 411 -13.15 -11.19 0.16
CA GLN A 411 -13.49 -11.23 -1.26
C GLN A 411 -14.21 -9.95 -1.71
N GLN A 412 -15.20 -9.48 -0.95
CA GLN A 412 -15.98 -8.30 -1.31
C GLN A 412 -15.11 -7.05 -1.43
N GLU A 413 -14.28 -6.77 -0.42
CA GLU A 413 -13.37 -5.62 -0.41
C GLU A 413 -12.37 -5.68 -1.57
N MET A 414 -11.75 -6.84 -1.79
CA MET A 414 -10.75 -7.01 -2.85
C MET A 414 -11.36 -6.94 -4.26
N GLU A 415 -12.56 -7.47 -4.45
CA GLU A 415 -13.29 -7.34 -5.72
C GLU A 415 -13.78 -5.91 -5.96
N THR A 416 -14.10 -5.14 -4.90
CA THR A 416 -14.41 -3.71 -5.02
C THR A 416 -13.19 -2.94 -5.54
N LEU A 417 -12.00 -3.17 -4.96
CA LEU A 417 -10.77 -2.53 -5.45
C LEU A 417 -10.43 -2.97 -6.87
N ARG A 418 -10.54 -4.26 -7.19
CA ARG A 418 -10.26 -4.79 -8.54
C ARG A 418 -11.20 -4.21 -9.59
N GLU A 419 -12.44 -3.92 -9.20
CA GLU A 419 -13.42 -3.26 -10.06
C GLU A 419 -13.14 -1.76 -10.23
N ASN A 420 -12.70 -1.09 -9.18
CA ASN A 420 -12.52 0.37 -9.16
C ASN A 420 -11.17 0.81 -9.72
N TYR A 421 -10.12 0.00 -9.61
CA TYR A 421 -8.75 0.38 -9.96
C TYR A 421 -8.45 0.06 -11.43
N PRO A 422 -7.66 0.90 -12.12
CA PRO A 422 -6.99 0.47 -13.33
C PRO A 422 -6.24 -0.85 -13.07
N PRO A 423 -6.26 -1.83 -14.00
CA PRO A 423 -5.58 -3.12 -13.79
C PRO A 423 -4.12 -2.97 -13.37
N ALA A 424 -3.39 -2.06 -14.01
CA ALA A 424 -1.99 -1.78 -13.68
C ALA A 424 -1.79 -1.33 -12.23
N ALA A 425 -2.69 -0.51 -11.69
CA ALA A 425 -2.63 -0.02 -10.30
C ALA A 425 -2.98 -1.12 -9.29
N PHE A 426 -3.97 -1.95 -9.60
CA PHE A 426 -4.32 -3.12 -8.77
C PHE A 426 -3.15 -4.12 -8.70
N HIS A 427 -2.52 -4.41 -9.84
CA HIS A 427 -1.36 -5.29 -9.92
C HIS A 427 -0.08 -4.68 -9.37
N SER A 428 -0.02 -3.35 -9.20
CA SER A 428 1.12 -2.63 -8.59
C SER A 428 0.84 -2.16 -7.16
N ALA A 429 -0.26 -2.61 -6.54
CA ALA A 429 -0.60 -2.26 -5.18
C ALA A 429 0.48 -2.78 -4.20
N MET A 430 0.89 -1.95 -3.25
CA MET A 430 1.83 -2.31 -2.19
C MET A 430 1.06 -2.95 -1.04
N ASN A 431 0.93 -4.28 -1.06
CA ASN A 431 0.19 -5.04 -0.05
C ASN A 431 1.08 -5.25 1.18
N ALA A 432 0.67 -4.82 2.37
CA ALA A 432 1.44 -4.99 3.61
C ALA A 432 0.55 -5.55 4.73
N LEU A 433 1.14 -6.31 5.65
CA LEU A 433 0.44 -6.77 6.87
C LEU A 433 0.73 -5.85 8.08
N GLY A 434 1.94 -5.31 8.11
CA GLY A 434 2.37 -4.30 9.06
C GLY A 434 3.26 -3.29 8.36
N THR A 435 3.36 -2.11 8.96
CA THR A 435 4.28 -1.03 8.61
C THR A 435 4.80 -0.39 9.89
N HIS A 436 5.70 0.57 9.74
CA HIS A 436 6.18 1.42 10.82
C HIS A 436 5.12 2.31 11.52
N ASP A 437 3.88 2.38 11.01
CA ASP A 437 2.76 3.15 11.61
C ASP A 437 1.69 2.25 12.22
N THR A 438 1.88 0.95 12.16
CA THR A 438 0.93 -0.03 12.69
C THR A 438 1.57 -0.88 13.78
N VAL A 439 0.76 -1.43 14.68
CA VAL A 439 1.16 -2.50 15.60
C VAL A 439 1.80 -3.65 14.81
N ARG A 440 2.85 -4.29 15.35
CA ARG A 440 3.46 -5.46 14.71
C ARG A 440 2.43 -6.55 14.48
N ILE A 441 2.43 -7.11 13.27
CA ILE A 441 1.42 -8.07 12.85
C ILE A 441 1.35 -9.29 13.78
N LEU A 442 2.51 -9.80 14.23
CA LEU A 442 2.56 -10.92 15.17
C LEU A 442 1.85 -10.61 16.49
N THR A 443 2.08 -9.41 17.04
CA THR A 443 1.43 -8.95 18.27
C THR A 443 -0.08 -8.85 18.09
N LEU A 444 -0.52 -8.21 17.01
CA LEU A 444 -1.95 -8.03 16.73
C LEU A 444 -2.66 -9.38 16.52
N LEU A 445 -2.04 -10.32 15.80
CA LEU A 445 -2.61 -11.64 15.56
C LEU A 445 -2.60 -12.55 16.79
N GLY A 446 -1.65 -12.34 17.71
CA GLY A 446 -1.58 -13.08 18.97
C GLY A 446 -2.59 -12.60 20.00
N VAL A 447 -2.68 -11.28 20.22
CA VAL A 447 -3.53 -10.67 21.24
C VAL A 447 -4.96 -10.42 20.74
N GLY A 448 -5.14 -10.20 19.43
CA GLY A 448 -6.43 -9.95 18.79
C GLY A 448 -6.95 -8.52 18.89
N SER A 449 -6.16 -7.59 19.46
CA SER A 449 -6.47 -6.16 19.46
C SER A 449 -5.20 -5.32 19.59
N GLU A 450 -5.34 -4.01 19.42
CA GLU A 450 -4.23 -3.06 19.58
C GLU A 450 -3.95 -2.68 21.05
N CYS A 451 -4.80 -3.08 22.01
CA CYS A 451 -4.65 -2.75 23.44
C CYS A 451 -4.45 -1.25 23.73
N ARG A 452 -5.20 -0.39 23.01
CA ARG A 452 -5.13 1.08 23.15
C ARG A 452 -5.60 1.59 24.52
N ASP A 453 -6.38 0.78 25.23
CA ASP A 453 -6.89 1.04 26.57
C ASP A 453 -5.82 0.96 27.68
N HIS A 454 -4.66 0.36 27.39
CA HIS A 454 -3.54 0.31 28.32
C HIS A 454 -2.64 1.56 28.24
N GLY A 455 -1.79 1.76 29.25
CA GLY A 455 -0.76 2.82 29.22
C GLY A 455 0.49 2.42 28.42
N ARG A 456 1.30 3.41 28.02
CA ARG A 456 2.57 3.17 27.29
C ARG A 456 3.56 2.29 28.07
N ASP A 457 3.67 2.46 29.38
CA ASP A 457 4.57 1.63 30.20
C ASP A 457 4.18 0.15 30.19
N TRP A 458 2.87 -0.14 30.18
CA TRP A 458 2.38 -1.50 30.06
C TRP A 458 2.72 -2.07 28.68
N ARG A 459 2.50 -1.32 27.60
CA ARG A 459 2.79 -1.76 26.22
C ARG A 459 4.29 -1.93 25.96
N ALA A 460 5.13 -1.10 26.57
CA ALA A 460 6.59 -1.24 26.54
C ALA A 460 7.04 -2.58 27.17
N ALA A 461 6.50 -2.90 28.35
CA ALA A 461 6.88 -4.08 29.12
C ALA A 461 6.22 -5.38 28.64
N ARG A 462 5.07 -5.29 27.97
CA ARG A 462 4.30 -6.47 27.54
C ARG A 462 5.05 -7.27 26.47
N ARG A 463 5.03 -8.60 26.66
CA ARG A 463 5.52 -9.61 25.71
C ARG A 463 4.48 -10.70 25.55
N LEU A 464 4.33 -11.30 24.37
CA LEU A 464 3.30 -12.32 24.12
C LEU A 464 3.49 -13.54 25.05
N SER A 465 2.38 -14.10 25.55
CA SER A 465 2.43 -15.40 26.23
C SER A 465 2.82 -16.51 25.24
N PRO A 466 3.27 -17.68 25.70
CA PRO A 466 3.51 -18.81 24.81
C PRO A 466 2.29 -19.20 23.96
N GLU A 467 1.06 -19.13 24.51
CA GLU A 467 -0.14 -19.43 23.73
C GLU A 467 -0.46 -18.34 22.70
N GLU A 468 -0.39 -17.06 23.11
CA GLU A 468 -0.62 -15.92 22.21
C GLU A 468 0.39 -15.92 21.06
N ARG A 469 1.66 -16.22 21.35
CA ARG A 469 2.72 -16.29 20.34
C ARG A 469 2.49 -17.47 19.39
N ALA A 470 2.12 -18.65 19.90
CA ALA A 470 1.84 -19.80 19.05
C ALA A 470 0.67 -19.53 18.09
N LEU A 471 -0.41 -18.93 18.60
CA LEU A 471 -1.57 -18.54 17.79
C LEU A 471 -1.20 -17.44 16.78
N GLY A 472 -0.46 -16.42 17.23
CA GLY A 472 0.00 -15.32 16.38
C GLY A 472 0.88 -15.81 15.23
N LEU A 473 1.80 -16.75 15.50
CA LEU A 473 2.64 -17.37 14.47
C LEU A 473 1.82 -18.16 13.45
N ALA A 474 0.86 -18.99 13.90
CA ALA A 474 0.01 -19.77 13.00
C ALA A 474 -0.78 -18.85 12.07
N ARG A 475 -1.41 -17.80 12.63
CA ARG A 475 -2.11 -16.79 11.84
C ARG A 475 -1.19 -16.01 10.91
N LEU A 476 0.04 -15.68 11.34
CA LEU A 476 1.00 -14.95 10.52
C LEU A 476 1.46 -15.78 9.31
N LYS A 477 1.63 -17.10 9.46
CA LYS A 477 1.96 -17.96 8.33
C LYS A 477 0.85 -17.97 7.26
N LEU A 478 -0.42 -18.04 7.68
CA LEU A 478 -1.59 -17.88 6.79
C LEU A 478 -1.63 -16.50 6.14
N ALA A 479 -1.42 -15.44 6.92
CA ALA A 479 -1.39 -14.06 6.43
C ALA A 479 -0.32 -13.89 5.34
N ALA A 480 0.88 -14.41 5.59
CA ALA A 480 2.00 -14.37 4.65
C ALA A 480 1.71 -15.20 3.38
N LEU A 481 1.04 -16.35 3.52
CA LEU A 481 0.60 -17.15 2.37
C LEU A 481 -0.31 -16.34 1.43
N VAL A 482 -1.36 -15.74 1.99
CA VAL A 482 -2.29 -14.90 1.22
C VAL A 482 -1.56 -13.69 0.63
N LEU A 483 -0.71 -13.02 1.42
CA LEU A 483 0.10 -11.88 0.97
C LEU A 483 0.93 -12.21 -0.28
N TYR A 484 1.66 -13.33 -0.29
CA TYR A 484 2.53 -13.71 -1.40
C TYR A 484 1.76 -14.26 -2.62
N ALA A 485 0.55 -14.78 -2.42
CA ALA A 485 -0.28 -15.33 -3.48
C ALA A 485 -1.24 -14.32 -4.12
N PHE A 486 -1.54 -13.20 -3.44
CA PHE A 486 -2.46 -12.17 -3.92
C PHE A 486 -1.81 -11.27 -5.00
N PRO A 487 -2.58 -10.71 -5.97
CA PRO A 487 -2.07 -9.72 -6.92
C PRO A 487 -1.52 -8.46 -6.24
N GLY A 488 -0.46 -7.85 -6.79
CA GLY A 488 0.26 -6.75 -6.14
C GLY A 488 1.61 -7.19 -5.57
N SER A 489 2.38 -6.20 -5.11
CA SER A 489 3.67 -6.39 -4.46
C SER A 489 3.48 -6.78 -2.98
N PRO A 490 3.76 -8.04 -2.57
CA PRO A 490 3.85 -8.37 -1.15
C PRO A 490 4.95 -7.54 -0.49
N THR A 491 4.63 -6.88 0.61
CA THR A 491 5.51 -5.96 1.33
C THR A 491 5.71 -6.46 2.75
N VAL A 492 6.94 -6.87 3.05
CA VAL A 492 7.35 -7.36 4.38
C VAL A 492 7.95 -6.21 5.16
N TYR A 493 7.43 -5.92 6.36
CA TYR A 493 8.03 -4.96 7.26
C TYR A 493 9.14 -5.61 8.08
N TYR A 494 10.32 -4.98 8.15
CA TYR A 494 11.53 -5.65 8.64
C TYR A 494 11.34 -6.35 9.97
N GLY A 495 11.62 -7.65 10.01
CA GLY A 495 11.54 -8.47 11.22
C GLY A 495 10.18 -9.11 11.49
N ASP A 496 9.15 -8.81 10.70
CA ASP A 496 7.92 -9.62 10.71
C ASP A 496 8.23 -11.09 10.36
N GLU A 497 9.17 -11.33 9.44
CA GLU A 497 9.68 -12.66 9.07
C GLU A 497 10.62 -13.28 10.12
N ALA A 498 11.16 -12.44 11.01
CA ALA A 498 11.99 -12.85 12.13
C ALA A 498 11.17 -13.09 13.41
N GLY A 499 9.87 -12.84 13.38
CA GLY A 499 8.96 -13.04 14.51
C GLY A 499 9.04 -11.93 15.56
N MET A 500 9.30 -10.69 15.12
CA MET A 500 9.30 -9.52 16.00
C MET A 500 7.89 -9.20 16.51
N GLU A 501 7.84 -8.79 17.78
CA GLU A 501 6.64 -8.31 18.45
C GLU A 501 6.82 -6.87 18.94
N GLY A 502 5.72 -6.13 19.01
CA GLY A 502 5.67 -4.73 19.39
C GLY A 502 4.29 -4.13 19.17
N PHE A 503 3.86 -3.29 20.09
CA PHE A 503 2.65 -2.49 19.94
C PHE A 503 2.90 -1.31 18.97
N GLU A 504 2.12 -0.24 19.06
CA GLU A 504 2.28 0.94 18.19
C GLU A 504 3.60 1.68 18.41
N ASP A 505 3.83 2.73 17.62
CA ASP A 505 4.99 3.62 17.74
C ASP A 505 5.23 4.07 19.20
N PRO A 506 6.45 3.88 19.76
CA PRO A 506 7.69 3.44 19.10
C PRO A 506 8.01 1.94 19.18
N PHE A 507 7.14 1.13 19.78
CA PHE A 507 7.42 -0.28 20.06
C PHE A 507 7.39 -1.16 18.79
N ASN A 508 6.70 -0.74 17.73
CA ASN A 508 6.76 -1.38 16.41
C ASN A 508 8.10 -1.14 15.67
N ARG A 509 8.94 -0.21 16.16
CA ARG A 509 10.22 0.17 15.57
C ARG A 509 11.41 -0.35 16.39
N ARG A 510 11.25 -1.45 17.12
CA ARG A 510 12.37 -2.14 17.80
C ARG A 510 13.47 -2.57 16.84
N THR A 511 14.66 -2.83 17.34
CA THR A 511 15.77 -3.30 16.52
C THR A 511 15.57 -4.72 15.99
N PHE A 512 16.11 -5.00 14.80
CA PHE A 512 16.05 -6.32 14.20
C PHE A 512 16.86 -7.33 15.04
N PRO A 513 16.32 -8.53 15.33
CA PRO A 513 16.91 -9.48 16.26
C PRO A 513 17.97 -10.38 15.60
N TRP A 514 19.00 -9.80 14.98
CA TRP A 514 20.03 -10.57 14.26
C TRP A 514 20.63 -11.69 15.12
N GLY A 515 20.61 -12.92 14.60
CA GLY A 515 21.08 -14.12 15.28
C GLY A 515 20.08 -14.75 16.28
N ARG A 516 18.92 -14.11 16.50
CA ARG A 516 17.82 -14.55 17.36
C ARG A 516 16.48 -14.57 16.63
N GLU A 517 16.50 -14.66 15.30
CA GLU A 517 15.32 -14.74 14.47
C GLU A 517 14.56 -16.06 14.70
N ASP A 518 13.24 -16.03 14.56
CA ASP A 518 12.42 -17.25 14.49
C ASP A 518 12.71 -18.00 13.18
N ARG A 519 13.63 -18.97 13.25
CA ARG A 519 14.14 -19.68 12.06
C ARG A 519 13.05 -20.40 11.27
N ALA A 520 12.01 -20.91 11.94
CA ALA A 520 10.91 -21.59 11.27
C ALA A 520 10.07 -20.59 10.47
N LEU A 521 9.79 -19.42 11.05
CA LEU A 521 9.09 -18.35 10.36
C LEU A 521 9.93 -17.78 9.21
N THR A 522 11.22 -17.51 9.42
CA THR A 522 12.12 -17.05 8.35
C THR A 522 12.19 -18.08 7.22
N GLY A 523 12.27 -19.37 7.55
CA GLY A 523 12.21 -20.48 6.57
C GLY A 523 10.94 -20.46 5.74
N TRP A 524 9.79 -20.19 6.36
CA TRP A 524 8.50 -20.04 5.71
C TRP A 524 8.49 -18.87 4.70
N PHE A 525 8.93 -17.68 5.12
CA PHE A 525 9.00 -16.52 4.22
C PHE A 525 9.96 -16.75 3.04
N ARG A 526 11.12 -17.38 3.27
CA ARG A 526 12.02 -17.79 2.18
C ARG A 526 11.33 -18.76 1.20
N ALA A 527 10.52 -19.69 1.70
CA ALA A 527 9.80 -20.63 0.86
C ALA A 527 8.72 -19.94 0.03
N LEU A 528 7.99 -18.98 0.61
CA LEU A 528 7.03 -18.13 -0.09
C LEU A 528 7.69 -17.28 -1.18
N GLY A 529 8.83 -16.64 -0.89
CA GLY A 529 9.62 -15.91 -1.88
C GLY A 529 10.06 -16.78 -3.05
N ARG A 530 10.59 -17.98 -2.77
CA ARG A 530 10.93 -18.97 -3.81
C ARG A 530 9.71 -19.38 -4.63
N ALA A 531 8.57 -19.64 -3.99
CA ALA A 531 7.34 -20.03 -4.68
C ALA A 531 6.86 -18.91 -5.63
N ARG A 532 6.82 -17.67 -5.16
CA ARG A 532 6.42 -16.52 -5.98
C ARG A 532 7.34 -16.30 -7.20
N HIS A 533 8.65 -16.50 -7.05
CA HIS A 533 9.57 -16.44 -8.18
C HIS A 533 9.43 -17.60 -9.15
N ARG A 534 9.15 -18.82 -8.64
CA ARG A 534 9.00 -20.03 -9.44
C ARG A 534 7.75 -19.99 -10.31
N PHE A 535 6.63 -19.51 -9.76
CA PHE A 535 5.33 -19.54 -10.42
C PHE A 535 4.96 -18.14 -10.97
N ALA A 536 4.96 -18.00 -12.29
CA ALA A 536 4.55 -16.77 -12.97
C ALA A 536 3.09 -16.37 -12.63
N ALA A 537 2.21 -17.35 -12.41
CA ALA A 537 0.83 -17.13 -12.01
C ALA A 537 0.71 -16.30 -10.72
N LEU A 538 1.58 -16.50 -9.73
CA LEU A 538 1.55 -15.74 -8.48
C LEU A 538 1.94 -14.26 -8.67
N ARG A 539 2.71 -13.95 -9.71
CA ARG A 539 3.16 -12.57 -10.01
C ARG A 539 2.24 -11.86 -10.99
N LYS A 540 1.83 -12.55 -12.05
CA LYS A 540 1.14 -11.96 -13.22
C LYS A 540 -0.32 -12.38 -13.36
N GLY A 541 -0.70 -13.50 -12.76
CA GLY A 541 -1.96 -14.17 -13.09
C GLY A 541 -3.21 -13.45 -12.63
N ASP A 542 -4.31 -13.68 -13.35
CA ASP A 542 -5.64 -13.26 -12.94
C ASP A 542 -6.09 -14.03 -11.70
N ILE A 543 -6.86 -13.36 -10.84
CA ILE A 543 -7.43 -13.96 -9.63
C ILE A 543 -8.85 -14.46 -9.88
N ARG A 544 -9.16 -15.65 -9.36
CA ARG A 544 -10.53 -16.17 -9.27
C ARG A 544 -10.76 -16.90 -7.95
N TYR A 545 -11.74 -16.44 -7.18
CA TYR A 545 -12.14 -17.08 -5.93
C TYR A 545 -12.82 -18.42 -6.19
N VAL A 546 -12.33 -19.46 -5.52
CA VAL A 546 -12.92 -20.80 -5.48
C VAL A 546 -13.89 -20.89 -4.29
N ARG A 547 -13.46 -20.36 -3.14
CA ARG A 547 -14.28 -20.27 -1.93
C ARG A 547 -13.88 -19.07 -1.10
N ALA A 548 -14.86 -18.34 -0.60
CA ALA A 548 -14.67 -17.28 0.39
C ALA A 548 -15.91 -17.28 1.29
N ALA A 549 -15.93 -18.18 2.26
CA ALA A 549 -17.07 -18.36 3.16
C ALA A 549 -16.62 -18.92 4.50
N GLY A 550 -17.04 -18.26 5.59
CA GLY A 550 -16.61 -18.59 6.94
C GLY A 550 -15.09 -18.51 7.07
N PRO A 551 -14.42 -19.53 7.67
CA PRO A 551 -12.98 -19.48 7.88
C PRO A 551 -12.15 -19.83 6.64
N VAL A 552 -12.76 -20.33 5.56
CA VAL A 552 -12.03 -20.82 4.38
C VAL A 552 -11.96 -19.75 3.32
N LEU A 553 -10.73 -19.37 2.96
CA LEU A 553 -10.40 -18.53 1.83
C LEU A 553 -9.57 -19.33 0.83
N ALA A 554 -10.05 -19.42 -0.41
CA ALA A 554 -9.38 -20.12 -1.49
C ALA A 554 -9.57 -19.39 -2.82
N PHE A 555 -8.48 -19.10 -3.51
CA PHE A 555 -8.49 -18.47 -4.83
C PHE A 555 -7.37 -19.01 -5.71
N THR A 556 -7.64 -19.06 -7.01
CA THR A 556 -6.67 -19.40 -8.05
C THR A 556 -6.02 -18.14 -8.59
N ARG A 557 -4.76 -18.27 -8.97
CA ARG A 557 -4.01 -17.36 -9.83
C ARG A 557 -3.70 -18.09 -11.12
N THR A 558 -4.07 -17.53 -12.26
CA THR A 558 -3.87 -18.16 -13.58
C THR A 558 -3.12 -17.23 -14.50
N TRP A 559 -1.99 -17.69 -15.05
CA TRP A 559 -1.24 -16.99 -16.09
C TRP A 559 -0.85 -17.98 -17.17
N GLU A 560 -1.27 -17.71 -18.42
CA GLU A 560 -1.11 -18.65 -19.53
C GLU A 560 -1.64 -20.04 -19.14
N ASP A 561 -0.83 -21.09 -19.25
CA ASP A 561 -1.21 -22.47 -18.88
C ASP A 561 -0.92 -22.82 -17.41
N GLU A 562 -0.37 -21.88 -16.62
CA GLU A 562 -0.04 -22.11 -15.22
C GLU A 562 -1.17 -21.64 -14.29
N THR A 563 -1.70 -22.56 -13.47
CA THR A 563 -2.68 -22.25 -12.43
C THR A 563 -2.16 -22.66 -11.05
N VAL A 564 -2.14 -21.72 -10.11
CA VAL A 564 -1.81 -21.98 -8.70
C VAL A 564 -2.98 -21.60 -7.82
N LEU A 565 -3.39 -22.51 -6.94
CA LEU A 565 -4.42 -22.29 -5.92
C LEU A 565 -3.77 -21.97 -4.59
N CYS A 566 -4.14 -20.83 -4.01
CA CYS A 566 -3.92 -20.51 -2.61
C CYS A 566 -5.17 -20.92 -1.83
N ALA A 567 -5.01 -21.76 -0.80
CA ALA A 567 -6.10 -22.21 0.05
C ALA A 567 -5.70 -22.14 1.52
N ALA A 568 -6.54 -21.53 2.36
CA ALA A 568 -6.25 -21.32 3.76
C ALA A 568 -7.52 -21.46 4.62
N ASN A 569 -7.35 -22.09 5.78
CA ASN A 569 -8.37 -22.23 6.82
C ASN A 569 -7.98 -21.47 8.08
N ALA A 570 -8.61 -20.32 8.33
CA ALA A 570 -8.42 -19.51 9.54
C ALA A 570 -9.29 -19.98 10.72
N GLY A 571 -9.80 -21.21 10.66
CA GLY A 571 -10.67 -21.79 11.68
C GLY A 571 -9.93 -22.71 12.63
N PRO A 572 -10.45 -22.92 13.85
CA PRO A 572 -9.89 -23.85 14.83
C PRO A 572 -10.26 -25.33 14.54
N ALA A 573 -11.12 -25.59 13.56
CA ALA A 573 -11.54 -26.92 13.16
C ALA A 573 -11.13 -27.20 11.70
N PRO A 574 -10.92 -28.49 11.32
CA PRO A 574 -10.73 -28.84 9.92
C PRO A 574 -11.89 -28.39 9.04
N ALA A 575 -11.60 -28.03 7.79
CA ALA A 575 -12.59 -27.63 6.82
C ALA A 575 -12.35 -28.31 5.46
N GLU A 576 -13.42 -28.77 4.82
CA GLU A 576 -13.37 -29.36 3.48
C GLU A 576 -13.41 -28.26 2.41
N LEU A 577 -12.55 -28.36 1.41
CA LEU A 577 -12.51 -27.51 0.22
C LEU A 577 -12.71 -28.36 -1.03
N GLU A 578 -13.77 -28.09 -1.77
CA GLU A 578 -13.98 -28.65 -3.10
C GLU A 578 -13.16 -27.86 -4.12
N LEU A 579 -12.28 -28.56 -4.83
CA LEU A 579 -11.39 -28.00 -5.85
C LEU A 579 -12.10 -27.91 -7.20
N PRO A 580 -11.63 -27.01 -8.09
CA PRO A 580 -12.03 -27.07 -9.50
C PRO A 580 -11.73 -28.46 -10.08
N GLY A 581 -12.76 -29.19 -10.50
CA GLY A 581 -12.66 -30.58 -10.96
C GLY A 581 -13.31 -31.63 -10.05
N GLY A 582 -13.85 -31.22 -8.90
CA GLY A 582 -14.65 -32.08 -8.00
C GLY A 582 -13.86 -32.90 -6.99
N GLU A 583 -12.53 -32.73 -6.92
CA GLU A 583 -11.70 -33.28 -5.86
C GLU A 583 -11.92 -32.51 -4.55
N THR A 584 -12.08 -33.21 -3.43
CA THR A 584 -12.21 -32.57 -2.10
C THR A 584 -10.91 -32.70 -1.32
N ARG A 585 -10.45 -31.60 -0.72
CA ARG A 585 -9.28 -31.54 0.17
C ARG A 585 -9.67 -31.05 1.55
N THR A 586 -9.20 -31.75 2.58
CA THR A 586 -9.30 -31.31 3.98
C THR A 586 -8.16 -30.36 4.32
N LEU A 587 -8.49 -29.14 4.74
CA LEU A 587 -7.56 -28.21 5.38
C LEU A 587 -7.69 -28.35 6.89
N GLY A 588 -6.59 -28.62 7.59
CA GLY A 588 -6.58 -28.63 9.06
C GLY A 588 -6.81 -27.26 9.67
N PRO A 589 -6.89 -27.18 11.02
CA PRO A 589 -6.98 -25.92 11.73
C PRO A 589 -5.75 -25.04 11.45
N TRP A 590 -5.99 -23.75 11.20
CA TRP A 590 -4.94 -22.77 10.93
C TRP A 590 -3.96 -23.19 9.82
N GLU A 591 -4.44 -23.94 8.82
CA GLU A 591 -3.59 -24.52 7.77
C GLU A 591 -3.74 -23.80 6.44
N GLY A 592 -2.60 -23.49 5.82
CA GLY A 592 -2.49 -22.89 4.51
C GLY A 592 -1.66 -23.74 3.54
N ARG A 593 -2.07 -23.75 2.26
CA ARG A 593 -1.42 -24.49 1.18
C ARG A 593 -1.38 -23.69 -0.13
N LEU A 594 -0.30 -23.87 -0.88
CA LEU A 594 -0.26 -23.57 -2.32
C LEU A 594 -0.26 -24.88 -3.10
N LEU A 595 -1.19 -25.00 -4.03
CA LEU A 595 -1.36 -26.16 -4.89
C LEU A 595 -1.17 -25.73 -6.35
N ARG A 596 -0.41 -26.50 -7.13
CA ARG A 596 -0.42 -26.35 -8.59
C ARG A 596 -1.56 -27.19 -9.15
N LEU A 597 -2.41 -26.57 -9.97
CA LEU A 597 -3.49 -27.27 -10.66
C LEU A 597 -3.04 -27.56 -12.09
N GLU A 598 -3.02 -28.84 -12.47
CA GLU A 598 -2.75 -29.25 -13.85
C GLU A 598 -4.05 -29.56 -14.58
N ALA A 599 -4.13 -29.23 -15.87
CA ALA A 599 -5.35 -29.36 -16.68
C ALA A 599 -5.89 -30.81 -16.79
N CYS A 600 -5.10 -31.83 -16.45
CA CYS A 600 -5.44 -33.26 -16.57
C CYS A 600 -4.83 -34.17 -15.49
N GLN A 601 -4.29 -33.63 -14.38
CA GLN A 601 -3.73 -34.42 -13.27
C GLN A 601 -4.24 -33.92 -11.91
N ALA A 602 -4.08 -34.75 -10.86
CA ALA A 602 -4.44 -34.39 -9.49
C ALA A 602 -3.64 -33.17 -9.00
N ALA A 603 -4.23 -32.36 -8.13
CA ALA A 603 -3.56 -31.17 -7.59
C ALA A 603 -2.27 -31.56 -6.82
N GLU A 604 -1.16 -30.93 -7.18
CA GLU A 604 0.15 -31.15 -6.54
C GLU A 604 0.40 -30.10 -5.45
N ASP A 605 0.68 -30.53 -4.22
CA ASP A 605 1.12 -29.65 -3.13
C ASP A 605 2.51 -29.08 -3.44
N VAL A 606 2.58 -27.78 -3.75
CA VAL A 606 3.86 -27.09 -4.00
C VAL A 606 4.40 -26.37 -2.77
N LEU A 607 3.53 -26.08 -1.80
CA LEU A 607 3.92 -25.53 -0.50
C LEU A 607 2.88 -25.86 0.58
N SER A 608 3.34 -26.36 1.73
CA SER A 608 2.51 -26.51 2.94
C SER A 608 3.29 -26.13 4.19
N GLU A 609 2.58 -25.61 5.20
CA GLU A 609 3.19 -25.22 6.48
C GLU A 609 3.77 -26.40 7.27
N ARG A 610 3.27 -27.63 7.02
CA ARG A 610 3.72 -28.86 7.68
C ARG A 610 4.94 -29.52 7.01
N GLY A 611 5.39 -28.98 5.87
CA GLY A 611 6.49 -29.53 5.06
C GLY A 611 7.86 -28.91 5.32
N PHE A 612 8.01 -28.06 6.34
CA PHE A 612 9.25 -27.39 6.73
C PHE A 612 9.54 -27.52 8.22
#